data_AF-A0AAU9K5Y9-F1
#
_entry.id   AF-A0AAU9K5Y9-F1
#
_cell.length_a   1.000
_cell.length_b   1.000
_cell.length_c   1.000
_cell.angle_alpha   90.00
_cell.angle_beta   90.00
_cell.angle_gamma   90.00
#
_symmetry.space_group_name_H-M   'P 1'
#
loop_
_entity.id
_entity.type
_entity.pdbx_description
1 polymer ?
#
loop_
_entity_poly.entity_id
_entity_poly.type
_entity_poly.pdbx_seq_one_letter_code
_entity_poly.pdbx_strand_id
1 'polypeptide(L)'
;MAVAIKPHEAFRVQVVLRDCVKKLQFLGTVMQTLKSEGRDDATELMGDEISRIISEQRSLEQQYAQRVKERSSLTGIANKQKSLEVKDKIKEIANALRENTRHLCRVLKDNPNLQDNLLKIERDRQQLVVVLEDLMNDMFSMNYHSFAYKVTEELQLQDLLGKKKQQEKETSTNAKQLQEDYKKELQEYQNETKEAQLEIQRRRDELAEAKKAQSFQVKYKDKDLNANFGSQYRGYQEEEKQWLDQIEDLKKKKEMELKVHQRLSAFMEKGRVNTQKDIEEWKQKKESDVKDLVLRINQISTKKENAKKKLEALTEEIESEKKRLTEKEREEKEREDMLREEREDNERKYKACQVLAREFLKYKEIMSKLRPKKKKGVKKGKKTA
;
A
#
# COMPACT_ATOMS: atom_id res chain seq x y z
N MET A 1 1.48 -80.93 -77.20
CA MET A 1 0.81 -81.87 -78.13
C MET A 1 -0.62 -82.05 -77.65
N ALA A 2 -1.59 -81.50 -78.39
CA ALA A 2 -3.00 -81.71 -78.04
C ALA A 2 -3.38 -83.15 -78.44
N VAL A 3 -3.77 -83.96 -77.46
CA VAL A 3 -4.22 -85.34 -77.70
C VAL A 3 -5.59 -85.25 -78.38
N ALA A 4 -5.65 -85.62 -79.66
CA ALA A 4 -6.91 -85.67 -80.39
C ALA A 4 -7.70 -86.91 -79.95
N ILE A 5 -8.84 -86.69 -79.30
CA ILE A 5 -9.74 -87.76 -78.87
C ILE A 5 -10.31 -88.44 -80.12
N LYS A 6 -10.11 -89.76 -80.24
CA LYS A 6 -10.66 -90.53 -81.37
C LYS A 6 -12.16 -90.78 -81.16
N PRO A 7 -12.96 -90.94 -82.23
CA PRO A 7 -14.41 -91.14 -82.11
C PRO A 7 -14.82 -92.32 -81.21
N HIS A 8 -14.07 -93.42 -81.24
CA HIS A 8 -14.35 -94.58 -80.37
C HIS A 8 -13.99 -94.34 -78.89
N GLU A 9 -13.04 -93.45 -78.61
CA GLU A 9 -12.69 -93.03 -77.25
C GLU A 9 -13.77 -92.09 -76.71
N ALA A 10 -14.22 -91.12 -77.52
CA ALA A 10 -15.35 -90.24 -77.18
C ALA A 10 -16.62 -91.04 -76.89
N PHE A 11 -16.93 -92.07 -77.70
CA PHE A 11 -18.07 -92.97 -77.47
C PHE A 11 -17.96 -93.72 -76.13
N ARG A 12 -16.78 -94.27 -75.79
CA ARG A 12 -16.57 -94.94 -74.50
C ARG A 12 -16.79 -94.01 -73.32
N VAL A 13 -16.27 -92.77 -73.40
CA VAL A 13 -16.48 -91.75 -72.37
C VAL A 13 -17.97 -91.39 -72.26
N GLN A 14 -18.67 -91.24 -73.38
CA GLN A 14 -20.10 -90.93 -73.39
C GLN A 14 -20.95 -92.01 -72.69
N VAL A 15 -20.62 -93.30 -72.87
CA VAL A 15 -21.32 -94.39 -72.17
C VAL A 15 -21.15 -94.28 -70.65
N VAL A 16 -19.94 -93.95 -70.19
CA VAL A 16 -19.66 -93.76 -68.76
C VAL A 16 -20.37 -92.51 -68.22
N LEU A 17 -20.33 -91.39 -68.94
CA LEU A 17 -21.03 -90.17 -68.56
C LEU A 17 -22.55 -90.39 -68.47
N ARG A 18 -23.12 -91.14 -69.42
CA ARG A 18 -24.54 -91.49 -69.42
C ARG A 18 -24.93 -92.33 -68.20
N ASP A 19 -24.10 -93.31 -67.82
CA ASP A 19 -24.33 -94.09 -66.60
C ASP A 19 -24.22 -93.22 -65.33
N CYS A 20 -23.25 -92.30 -65.31
CA CYS A 20 -23.09 -91.33 -64.22
C CYS A 20 -24.33 -90.42 -64.07
N VAL A 21 -24.82 -89.84 -65.17
CA VAL A 21 -26.03 -89.00 -65.17
C VAL A 21 -27.24 -89.79 -64.68
N LYS A 22 -27.43 -91.04 -65.13
CA LYS A 22 -28.52 -91.90 -64.64
C LYS A 22 -28.44 -92.14 -63.13
N LYS A 23 -27.24 -92.41 -62.60
CA LYS A 23 -27.02 -92.59 -61.15
C LYS A 23 -27.28 -91.30 -60.38
N LEU A 24 -26.85 -90.14 -60.88
CA LEU A 24 -27.12 -88.84 -60.27
C LEU A 24 -28.61 -88.45 -60.32
N GLN A 25 -29.31 -88.80 -61.40
CA GLN A 25 -30.76 -88.59 -61.51
C GLN A 25 -31.51 -89.52 -60.54
N PHE A 26 -31.12 -90.79 -60.44
CA PHE A 26 -31.65 -91.75 -59.47
C PHE A 26 -31.46 -91.26 -58.03
N LEU A 27 -30.26 -90.77 -57.69
CA LEU A 27 -29.99 -90.13 -56.40
C LEU A 27 -30.93 -88.94 -56.14
N GLY A 28 -31.22 -88.13 -57.16
CA GLY A 28 -32.20 -87.05 -57.08
C GLY A 28 -33.61 -87.54 -56.77
N THR A 29 -34.05 -88.63 -57.41
CA THR A 29 -35.34 -89.26 -57.12
C THR A 29 -35.39 -89.78 -55.68
N VAL A 30 -34.36 -90.48 -55.22
CA VAL A 30 -34.25 -90.98 -53.84
C VAL A 30 -34.30 -89.81 -52.84
N MET A 31 -33.55 -88.72 -53.10
CA MET A 31 -33.57 -87.51 -52.27
C MET A 31 -34.92 -86.79 -52.30
N GLN A 32 -35.66 -86.81 -53.41
CA GLN A 32 -37.00 -86.25 -53.50
C GLN A 32 -38.03 -87.11 -52.77
N THR A 33 -37.93 -88.43 -52.85
CA THR A 33 -38.74 -89.37 -52.07
C THR A 33 -38.55 -89.15 -50.57
N LEU A 34 -37.29 -89.00 -50.12
CA LEU A 34 -36.95 -88.61 -48.75
C LEU A 34 -37.53 -87.24 -48.35
N LYS A 35 -37.72 -86.31 -49.29
CA LYS A 35 -38.33 -84.99 -49.03
C LYS A 35 -39.86 -85.04 -49.04
N SER A 36 -40.47 -85.95 -49.79
CA SER A 36 -41.93 -86.05 -49.96
C SER A 36 -42.60 -86.97 -48.94
N GLU A 37 -41.89 -87.99 -48.46
CA GLU A 37 -42.39 -88.90 -47.40
C GLU A 37 -42.24 -88.31 -45.99
N GLY A 38 -41.43 -87.25 -45.84
CA GLY A 38 -41.40 -86.45 -44.62
C GLY A 38 -40.33 -85.36 -44.71
N ARG A 39 -40.73 -84.08 -44.78
CA ARG A 39 -39.80 -82.96 -44.55
C ARG A 39 -39.17 -83.01 -43.15
N ASP A 40 -39.80 -83.76 -42.26
CA ASP A 40 -39.39 -83.97 -40.88
C ASP A 40 -38.41 -85.14 -40.75
N ASP A 41 -38.53 -86.26 -41.47
CA ASP A 41 -37.70 -87.47 -41.29
C ASP A 41 -36.18 -87.25 -41.28
N ALA A 42 -35.60 -86.44 -42.16
CA ALA A 42 -34.13 -86.24 -42.16
C ALA A 42 -33.67 -85.34 -40.99
N THR A 43 -34.48 -84.35 -40.62
CA THR A 43 -34.25 -83.46 -39.48
C THR A 43 -34.57 -84.17 -38.17
N GLU A 44 -35.55 -85.08 -38.19
CA GLU A 44 -36.00 -85.95 -37.12
C GLU A 44 -34.99 -87.07 -36.88
N LEU A 45 -34.42 -87.71 -37.92
CA LEU A 45 -33.35 -88.70 -37.79
C LEU A 45 -32.09 -88.10 -37.13
N MET A 46 -31.70 -86.87 -37.49
CA MET A 46 -30.62 -86.17 -36.78
C MET A 46 -31.05 -85.63 -35.43
N GLY A 47 -32.31 -85.20 -35.28
CA GLY A 47 -32.91 -84.78 -34.01
C GLY A 47 -32.95 -85.93 -33.01
N ASP A 48 -33.21 -87.15 -33.47
CA ASP A 48 -33.20 -88.41 -32.76
C ASP A 48 -31.77 -88.80 -32.40
N GLU A 49 -30.82 -88.65 -33.32
CA GLU A 49 -29.41 -88.91 -33.02
C GLU A 49 -28.85 -87.90 -32.00
N ILE A 50 -29.15 -86.61 -32.13
CA ILE A 50 -28.79 -85.58 -31.15
C ILE A 50 -29.49 -85.85 -29.82
N SER A 51 -30.78 -86.20 -29.83
CA SER A 51 -31.55 -86.55 -28.63
C SER A 51 -31.01 -87.80 -27.95
N ARG A 52 -30.55 -88.79 -28.73
CA ARG A 52 -29.89 -90.00 -28.24
C ARG A 52 -28.56 -89.67 -27.58
N ILE A 53 -27.72 -88.86 -28.23
CA ILE A 53 -26.44 -88.38 -27.68
C ILE A 53 -26.67 -87.59 -26.37
N ILE A 54 -27.69 -86.72 -26.33
CA ILE A 54 -28.04 -85.96 -25.12
C ILE A 54 -28.56 -86.88 -24.01
N SER A 55 -29.37 -87.89 -24.35
CA SER A 55 -29.87 -88.88 -23.40
C SER A 55 -28.73 -89.71 -22.81
N GLU A 56 -27.79 -90.14 -23.65
CA GLU A 56 -26.59 -90.86 -23.21
C GLU A 56 -25.69 -89.98 -22.33
N GLN A 57 -25.52 -88.70 -22.68
CA GLN A 57 -24.81 -87.73 -21.87
C GLN A 57 -25.45 -87.58 -20.48
N ARG A 58 -26.76 -87.39 -20.40
CA ARG A 58 -27.49 -87.31 -19.10
C ARG A 58 -27.34 -88.58 -18.28
N SER A 59 -27.39 -89.75 -18.94
CA SER A 59 -27.18 -91.04 -18.27
C SER A 59 -25.76 -91.15 -17.68
N LEU A 60 -24.73 -90.74 -18.44
CA LEU A 60 -23.35 -90.70 -17.96
C LEU A 60 -23.16 -89.71 -16.81
N GLU A 61 -23.80 -88.53 -16.85
CA GLU A 61 -23.78 -87.55 -15.76
C GLU A 61 -24.42 -88.11 -14.48
N GLN A 62 -25.55 -88.78 -14.61
CA GLN A 62 -26.23 -89.42 -13.49
C GLN A 62 -25.37 -90.54 -12.87
N GLN A 63 -24.79 -91.40 -13.71
CA GLN A 63 -23.88 -92.46 -13.26
C GLN A 63 -22.63 -91.87 -12.59
N TYR A 64 -22.06 -90.80 -13.14
CA TYR A 64 -20.92 -90.10 -12.55
C TYR A 64 -21.27 -89.55 -11.17
N ALA A 65 -22.40 -88.85 -11.03
CA ALA A 65 -22.86 -88.29 -9.75
C ALA A 65 -23.09 -89.39 -8.70
N GLN A 66 -23.69 -90.52 -9.11
CA GLN A 66 -23.90 -91.67 -8.23
C GLN A 66 -22.57 -92.27 -7.74
N ARG A 67 -21.59 -92.48 -8.63
CA ARG A 67 -20.28 -93.02 -8.26
C ARG A 67 -19.46 -92.06 -7.41
N VAL A 68 -19.54 -90.76 -7.65
CA VAL A 68 -18.91 -89.75 -6.79
C VAL A 68 -19.51 -89.76 -5.38
N LYS A 69 -20.84 -89.88 -5.27
CA LYS A 69 -21.55 -90.01 -3.99
C LYS A 69 -21.21 -91.33 -3.27
N GLU A 70 -21.09 -92.43 -4.01
CA GLU A 70 -20.65 -93.71 -3.47
C GLU A 70 -19.22 -93.61 -2.92
N ARG A 71 -18.31 -92.98 -3.67
CA ARG A 71 -16.93 -92.73 -3.22
C ARG A 71 -16.87 -91.90 -1.94
N SER A 72 -17.70 -90.86 -1.80
CA SER A 72 -17.68 -90.03 -0.58
C SER A 72 -18.19 -90.78 0.65
N SER A 73 -19.03 -91.80 0.47
CA SER A 73 -19.47 -92.70 1.56
C SER A 73 -18.47 -93.80 1.93
N LEU A 74 -17.48 -94.09 1.07
CA LEU A 74 -16.49 -95.16 1.27
C LEU A 74 -15.24 -94.63 1.97
N THR A 75 -15.38 -94.26 3.24
CA THR A 75 -14.25 -93.82 4.10
C THR A 75 -13.73 -94.97 4.98
N GLY A 76 -12.46 -94.89 5.40
CA GLY A 76 -11.81 -95.87 6.28
C GLY A 76 -11.02 -96.99 5.57
N ILE A 77 -10.07 -97.59 6.29
CA ILE A 77 -9.10 -98.57 5.76
C ILE A 77 -9.80 -99.85 5.24
N ALA A 78 -10.90 -100.27 5.88
CA ALA A 78 -11.68 -101.44 5.47
C ALA A 78 -12.32 -101.30 4.08
N ASN A 79 -12.57 -100.07 3.62
CA ASN A 79 -13.21 -99.77 2.34
C ASN A 79 -12.20 -99.41 1.24
N LYS A 80 -10.89 -99.54 1.49
CA LYS A 80 -9.83 -99.08 0.58
C LYS A 80 -9.90 -99.71 -0.81
N GLN A 81 -10.17 -101.01 -0.90
CA GLN A 81 -10.26 -101.72 -2.18
C GLN A 81 -11.47 -101.25 -3.01
N LYS A 82 -12.66 -101.21 -2.41
CA LYS A 82 -13.88 -100.68 -3.05
C LYS A 82 -13.73 -99.22 -3.45
N SER A 83 -13.06 -98.41 -2.63
CA SER A 83 -12.78 -97.00 -2.97
C SER A 83 -11.86 -96.85 -4.18
N LEU A 84 -10.92 -97.79 -4.41
CA LEU A 84 -10.07 -97.78 -5.60
C LEU A 84 -10.87 -98.18 -6.84
N GLU A 85 -11.69 -99.23 -6.77
CA GLU A 85 -12.57 -99.66 -7.87
C GLU A 85 -13.57 -98.56 -8.28
N VAL A 86 -14.17 -97.87 -7.30
CA VAL A 86 -15.07 -96.74 -7.58
C VAL A 86 -14.30 -95.57 -8.20
N LYS A 87 -13.05 -95.34 -7.80
CA LYS A 87 -12.20 -94.29 -8.40
C LYS A 87 -11.87 -94.59 -9.86
N ASP A 88 -11.60 -95.85 -10.20
CA ASP A 88 -11.34 -96.25 -11.59
C ASP A 88 -12.60 -96.12 -12.45
N LYS A 89 -13.77 -96.56 -11.95
CA LYS A 89 -15.06 -96.36 -12.63
C LYS A 89 -15.42 -94.88 -12.82
N ILE A 90 -15.13 -94.01 -11.84
CA ILE A 90 -15.30 -92.55 -11.99
C ILE A 90 -14.43 -92.03 -13.14
N LYS A 91 -13.19 -92.51 -13.25
CA LYS A 91 -12.27 -92.10 -14.33
C LYS A 91 -12.75 -92.58 -15.70
N GLU A 92 -13.26 -93.81 -15.80
CA GLU A 92 -13.85 -94.35 -17.02
C GLU A 92 -15.07 -93.54 -17.46
N ILE A 93 -16.02 -93.29 -16.54
CA ILE A 93 -17.22 -92.49 -16.84
C ILE A 93 -16.84 -91.05 -17.22
N ALA A 94 -15.86 -90.44 -16.55
CA ALA A 94 -15.38 -89.10 -16.90
C ALA A 94 -14.78 -89.03 -18.32
N ASN A 95 -14.05 -90.07 -18.74
CA ASN A 95 -13.52 -90.15 -20.09
C ASN A 95 -14.64 -90.33 -21.13
N ALA A 96 -15.59 -91.23 -20.86
CA ALA A 96 -16.77 -91.44 -21.71
C ALA A 96 -17.60 -90.14 -21.84
N LEU A 97 -17.79 -89.41 -20.73
CA LEU A 97 -18.48 -88.11 -20.73
C LEU A 97 -17.75 -87.09 -21.62
N ARG A 98 -16.42 -87.05 -21.57
CA ARG A 98 -15.61 -86.15 -22.39
C ARG A 98 -15.66 -86.51 -23.87
N GLU A 99 -15.62 -87.79 -24.21
CA GLU A 99 -15.76 -88.27 -25.58
C GLU A 99 -17.15 -87.99 -26.14
N ASN A 100 -18.20 -88.26 -25.36
CA ASN A 100 -19.59 -88.00 -25.75
C ASN A 100 -19.84 -86.49 -25.92
N THR A 101 -19.33 -85.65 -25.02
CA THR A 101 -19.37 -84.18 -25.16
C THR A 101 -18.64 -83.72 -26.44
N ARG A 102 -17.47 -84.30 -26.75
CA ARG A 102 -16.72 -83.96 -27.97
C ARG A 102 -17.46 -84.40 -29.23
N HIS A 103 -18.12 -85.55 -29.19
CA HIS A 103 -18.96 -86.05 -30.27
C HIS A 103 -20.14 -85.12 -30.51
N LEU A 104 -20.90 -84.76 -29.46
CA LEU A 104 -22.00 -83.80 -29.53
C LEU A 104 -21.56 -82.45 -30.12
N CYS A 105 -20.46 -81.87 -29.62
CA CYS A 105 -19.96 -80.60 -30.15
C CYS A 105 -19.55 -80.69 -31.63
N ARG A 106 -19.01 -81.83 -32.07
CA ARG A 106 -18.67 -82.06 -33.48
C ARG A 106 -19.94 -82.16 -34.34
N VAL A 107 -20.91 -82.97 -33.93
CA VAL A 107 -22.19 -83.13 -34.65
C VAL A 107 -22.91 -81.78 -34.80
N LEU A 108 -22.95 -80.97 -33.74
CA LEU A 108 -23.56 -79.64 -33.76
C LEU A 108 -22.77 -78.62 -34.59
N LYS A 109 -21.43 -78.73 -34.63
CA LYS A 109 -20.57 -77.81 -35.38
C LYS A 109 -20.50 -78.13 -36.87
N ASP A 110 -20.51 -79.41 -37.23
CA ASP A 110 -20.34 -79.86 -38.61
C ASP A 110 -21.67 -79.81 -39.38
N ASN A 111 -22.82 -79.83 -38.69
CA ASN A 111 -24.16 -79.76 -39.29
C ASN A 111 -25.03 -78.63 -38.69
N PRO A 112 -24.62 -77.35 -38.78
CA PRO A 112 -25.37 -76.24 -38.22
C PRO A 112 -26.67 -75.97 -39.00
N ASN A 113 -26.74 -76.35 -40.28
CA ASN A 113 -27.95 -76.22 -41.10
C ASN A 113 -28.06 -77.38 -42.12
N LEU A 114 -28.70 -78.47 -41.68
CA LEU A 114 -28.97 -79.65 -42.52
C LEU A 114 -29.79 -79.30 -43.76
N GLN A 115 -30.76 -78.40 -43.63
CA GLN A 115 -31.64 -77.99 -44.72
C GLN A 115 -30.86 -77.26 -45.83
N ASP A 116 -30.00 -76.32 -45.47
CA ASP A 116 -29.14 -75.63 -46.43
C ASP A 116 -28.14 -76.58 -47.09
N ASN A 117 -27.60 -77.54 -46.34
CA ASN A 117 -26.72 -78.57 -46.88
C ASN A 117 -27.45 -79.48 -47.88
N LEU A 118 -28.68 -79.91 -47.59
CA LEU A 118 -29.50 -80.72 -48.50
C LEU A 118 -29.93 -79.94 -49.74
N LEU A 119 -30.24 -78.65 -49.59
CA LEU A 119 -30.51 -77.76 -50.73
C LEU A 119 -29.27 -77.57 -51.59
N LYS A 120 -28.09 -77.41 -50.97
CA LYS A 120 -26.82 -77.31 -51.69
C LYS A 120 -26.51 -78.60 -52.45
N ILE A 121 -26.60 -79.78 -51.80
CA ILE A 121 -26.37 -81.07 -52.46
C ILE A 121 -27.30 -81.23 -53.67
N GLU A 122 -28.57 -80.86 -53.54
CA GLU A 122 -29.52 -80.92 -54.66
C GLU A 122 -29.13 -79.99 -55.80
N ARG A 123 -28.71 -78.75 -55.50
CA ARG A 123 -28.24 -77.79 -56.52
C ARG A 123 -26.95 -78.27 -57.20
N ASP A 124 -25.95 -78.66 -56.42
CA ASP A 124 -24.65 -79.13 -56.92
C ASP A 124 -24.84 -80.37 -57.81
N ARG A 125 -25.73 -81.28 -57.41
CA ARG A 125 -26.11 -82.45 -58.20
C ARG A 125 -26.76 -82.06 -59.53
N GLN A 126 -27.72 -81.13 -59.52
CA GLN A 126 -28.38 -80.65 -60.74
C GLN A 126 -27.39 -79.96 -61.68
N GLN A 127 -26.52 -79.09 -61.15
CA GLN A 127 -25.46 -78.44 -61.91
C GLN A 127 -24.50 -79.46 -62.53
N LEU A 128 -24.08 -80.46 -61.76
CA LEU A 128 -23.20 -81.52 -62.26
C LEU A 128 -23.87 -82.32 -63.39
N VAL A 129 -25.17 -82.64 -63.26
CA VAL A 129 -25.91 -83.31 -64.33
C VAL A 129 -25.87 -82.48 -65.62
N VAL A 130 -26.14 -81.17 -65.55
CA VAL A 130 -26.09 -80.27 -66.71
C VAL A 130 -24.69 -80.25 -67.34
N VAL A 131 -23.64 -80.13 -66.53
CA VAL A 131 -22.24 -80.14 -67.03
C VAL A 131 -21.89 -81.46 -67.72
N LEU A 132 -22.32 -82.59 -67.17
CA LEU A 132 -22.06 -83.91 -67.75
C LEU A 132 -22.87 -84.13 -69.04
N GLU A 133 -24.11 -83.65 -69.10
CA GLU A 133 -24.96 -83.70 -70.30
C GLU A 133 -24.39 -82.80 -71.42
N ASP A 134 -23.94 -81.60 -71.09
CA ASP A 134 -23.25 -80.70 -72.03
C ASP A 134 -21.96 -81.33 -72.56
N LEU A 135 -21.14 -81.93 -71.68
CA LEU A 135 -19.93 -82.64 -72.08
C LEU A 135 -20.24 -83.85 -72.99
N MET A 136 -21.35 -84.56 -72.72
CA MET A 136 -21.81 -85.64 -73.60
C MET A 136 -22.20 -85.13 -74.99
N ASN A 137 -22.79 -83.94 -75.09
CA ASN A 137 -23.15 -83.31 -76.37
C ASN A 137 -21.90 -82.84 -77.13
N ASP A 138 -20.93 -82.26 -76.43
CA ASP A 138 -19.62 -81.87 -76.99
C ASP A 138 -18.85 -83.10 -77.50
N MET A 139 -18.87 -84.22 -76.76
CA MET A 139 -18.30 -85.51 -77.18
C MET A 139 -19.00 -86.11 -78.41
N PHE A 140 -20.33 -85.96 -78.51
CA PHE A 140 -21.09 -86.43 -79.68
C PHE A 140 -20.82 -85.60 -80.93
N SER A 141 -20.75 -84.28 -80.78
CA SER A 141 -20.46 -83.35 -81.87
C SER A 141 -18.97 -83.25 -82.22
N MET A 142 -18.10 -83.89 -81.43
CA MET A 142 -16.63 -83.81 -81.51
C MET A 142 -16.10 -82.36 -81.46
N ASN A 143 -16.87 -81.45 -80.83
CA ASN A 143 -16.54 -80.05 -80.65
C ASN A 143 -16.52 -79.71 -79.16
N TYR A 144 -15.33 -79.40 -78.63
CA TYR A 144 -15.10 -79.19 -77.20
C TYR A 144 -14.96 -77.70 -76.83
N HIS A 145 -15.31 -76.78 -77.73
CA HIS A 145 -15.12 -75.35 -77.51
C HIS A 145 -16.00 -74.82 -76.37
N SER A 146 -17.23 -75.33 -76.25
CA SER A 146 -18.17 -74.99 -75.18
C SER A 146 -17.63 -75.42 -73.81
N PHE A 147 -17.19 -76.68 -73.68
CA PHE A 147 -16.52 -77.16 -72.47
C PHE A 147 -15.25 -76.37 -72.12
N ALA A 148 -14.38 -76.10 -73.11
CA ALA A 148 -13.16 -75.32 -72.89
C ALA A 148 -13.45 -73.89 -72.40
N TYR A 149 -14.49 -73.25 -72.94
CA TYR A 149 -14.95 -71.94 -72.48
C TYR A 149 -15.43 -72.00 -71.03
N LYS A 150 -16.31 -72.94 -70.68
CA LYS A 150 -16.81 -73.12 -69.30
C LYS A 150 -15.71 -73.38 -68.28
N VAL A 151 -14.72 -74.22 -68.62
CA VAL A 151 -13.56 -74.48 -67.76
C VAL A 151 -12.75 -73.20 -67.54
N THR A 152 -12.56 -72.41 -68.59
CA THR A 152 -11.83 -71.13 -68.49
C THR A 152 -12.58 -70.12 -67.63
N GLU A 153 -13.91 -70.02 -67.79
CA GLU A 153 -14.78 -69.17 -66.96
C GLU A 153 -14.75 -69.60 -65.49
N GLU A 154 -14.84 -70.89 -65.19
CA GLU A 154 -14.80 -71.41 -63.81
C GLU A 154 -13.44 -71.15 -63.15
N LEU A 155 -12.33 -71.28 -63.88
CA LEU A 155 -10.99 -70.91 -63.39
C LEU A 155 -10.92 -69.43 -63.04
N GLN A 156 -11.49 -68.54 -63.87
CA GLN A 156 -11.54 -67.10 -63.58
C GLN A 156 -12.41 -66.78 -62.36
N LEU A 157 -13.54 -67.48 -62.20
CA LEU A 157 -14.40 -67.34 -61.02
C LEU A 157 -13.69 -67.83 -59.76
N GLN A 158 -12.92 -68.91 -59.84
CA GLN A 158 -12.11 -69.42 -58.73
C GLN A 158 -11.03 -68.41 -58.31
N ASP A 159 -10.34 -67.80 -59.28
CA ASP A 159 -9.35 -66.74 -59.00
C ASP A 159 -9.99 -65.51 -58.36
N LEU A 160 -11.17 -65.10 -58.86
CA LEU A 160 -11.93 -63.98 -58.30
C LEU A 160 -12.36 -64.28 -56.86
N LEU A 161 -12.85 -65.50 -56.59
CA LEU A 161 -13.21 -65.95 -55.25
C LEU A 161 -12.00 -65.92 -54.31
N GLY A 162 -10.82 -66.34 -54.80
CA GLY A 162 -9.57 -66.24 -54.05
C GLY A 162 -9.25 -64.80 -53.63
N LYS A 163 -9.32 -63.86 -54.57
CA LYS A 163 -9.13 -62.42 -54.30
C LYS A 163 -10.15 -61.89 -53.31
N LYS A 164 -11.42 -62.27 -53.44
CA LYS A 164 -12.49 -61.84 -52.51
C LYS A 164 -12.29 -62.37 -51.10
N LYS A 165 -11.89 -63.63 -50.93
CA LYS A 165 -11.53 -64.20 -49.63
C LYS A 165 -10.35 -63.48 -48.98
N GLN A 166 -9.35 -63.09 -49.77
CA GLN A 166 -8.23 -62.31 -49.26
C GLN A 166 -8.69 -60.92 -48.80
N GLN A 167 -9.45 -60.21 -49.64
CA GLN A 167 -10.01 -58.90 -49.31
C GLN A 167 -10.88 -58.94 -48.05
N GLU A 168 -11.69 -59.99 -47.88
CA GLU A 168 -12.51 -60.20 -46.69
C GLU A 168 -11.64 -60.38 -45.43
N LYS A 169 -10.58 -61.19 -45.51
CA LYS A 169 -9.64 -61.39 -44.39
C LYS A 169 -8.93 -60.10 -44.00
N GLU A 170 -8.44 -59.33 -44.98
CA GLU A 170 -7.80 -58.04 -44.77
C GLU A 170 -8.78 -57.05 -44.12
N THR A 171 -10.00 -56.95 -44.66
CA THR A 171 -11.05 -56.09 -44.10
C THR A 171 -11.44 -56.48 -42.69
N SER A 172 -11.57 -57.79 -42.40
CA SER A 172 -11.85 -58.30 -41.05
C SER A 172 -10.74 -57.98 -40.07
N THR A 173 -9.48 -58.07 -40.50
CA THR A 173 -8.32 -57.73 -39.68
C THR A 173 -8.28 -56.23 -39.40
N ASN A 174 -8.48 -55.40 -40.43
CA ASN A 174 -8.54 -53.95 -40.29
C ASN A 174 -9.69 -53.52 -39.38
N ALA A 175 -10.86 -54.13 -39.48
CA ALA A 175 -11.99 -53.85 -38.61
C ALA A 175 -11.68 -54.17 -37.13
N LYS A 176 -11.00 -55.30 -36.86
CA LYS A 176 -10.56 -55.65 -35.51
C LYS A 176 -9.54 -54.66 -34.96
N GLN A 177 -8.57 -54.27 -35.78
CA GLN A 177 -7.55 -53.30 -35.39
C GLN A 177 -8.18 -51.93 -35.10
N LEU A 178 -9.06 -51.45 -35.98
CA LEU A 178 -9.78 -50.19 -35.78
C LEU A 178 -10.65 -50.22 -34.50
N GLN A 179 -11.26 -51.35 -34.19
CA GLN A 179 -12.04 -51.52 -32.97
C GLN A 179 -11.15 -51.47 -31.72
N GLU A 180 -9.95 -52.05 -31.77
CA GLU A 180 -8.98 -51.99 -30.67
C GLU A 180 -8.44 -50.56 -30.48
N ASP A 181 -8.08 -49.89 -31.57
CA ASP A 181 -7.58 -48.51 -31.55
C ASP A 181 -8.66 -47.55 -31.03
N TYR A 182 -9.90 -47.69 -31.49
CA TYR A 182 -11.04 -46.93 -30.96
C TYR A 182 -11.22 -47.12 -29.45
N LYS A 183 -11.06 -48.36 -28.96
CA LYS A 183 -11.18 -48.65 -27.52
C LYS A 183 -10.04 -48.00 -26.72
N LYS A 184 -8.81 -48.00 -27.24
CA LYS A 184 -7.66 -47.34 -26.61
C LYS A 184 -7.87 -45.82 -26.57
N GLU A 185 -8.21 -45.22 -27.70
CA GLU A 185 -8.49 -43.78 -27.83
C GLU A 185 -9.60 -43.33 -26.85
N LEU A 186 -10.69 -44.10 -26.77
CA LEU A 186 -11.78 -43.81 -25.83
C LEU A 186 -11.32 -43.87 -24.38
N GLN A 187 -10.45 -44.82 -24.04
CA GLN A 187 -9.91 -44.96 -22.68
C GLN A 187 -8.94 -43.81 -22.35
N GLU A 188 -8.09 -43.43 -23.28
CA GLU A 188 -7.18 -42.28 -23.15
C GLU A 188 -7.98 -40.98 -22.96
N TYR A 189 -8.97 -40.73 -23.81
CA TYR A 189 -9.87 -39.57 -23.67
C TYR A 189 -10.58 -39.52 -22.32
N GLN A 190 -11.07 -40.67 -21.82
CA GLN A 190 -11.69 -40.74 -20.50
C GLN A 190 -10.71 -40.44 -19.37
N ASN A 191 -9.45 -40.88 -19.49
CA ASN A 191 -8.41 -40.60 -18.50
C ASN A 191 -8.04 -39.11 -18.52
N GLU A 192 -7.78 -38.54 -19.69
CA GLU A 192 -7.49 -37.10 -19.85
C GLU A 192 -8.63 -36.23 -19.31
N THR A 193 -9.88 -36.61 -19.59
CA THR A 193 -11.05 -35.89 -19.07
C THR A 193 -11.10 -35.92 -17.53
N LYS A 194 -10.78 -37.06 -16.91
CA LYS A 194 -10.72 -37.18 -15.45
C LYS A 194 -9.59 -36.34 -14.87
N GLU A 195 -8.41 -36.38 -15.48
CA GLU A 195 -7.25 -35.58 -15.05
C GLU A 195 -7.54 -34.08 -15.16
N ALA A 196 -8.12 -33.64 -16.27
CA ALA A 196 -8.55 -32.26 -16.46
C ALA A 196 -9.60 -31.83 -15.42
N GLN A 197 -10.56 -32.69 -15.09
CA GLN A 197 -11.55 -32.42 -14.03
C GLN A 197 -10.91 -32.30 -12.64
N LEU A 198 -9.95 -33.16 -12.31
CA LEU A 198 -9.20 -33.08 -11.06
C LEU A 198 -8.39 -31.80 -10.97
N GLU A 199 -7.73 -31.39 -12.06
CA GLU A 199 -6.98 -30.14 -12.10
C GLU A 199 -7.91 -28.92 -11.97
N ILE A 200 -9.06 -28.91 -12.66
CA ILE A 200 -10.07 -27.86 -12.50
C ILE A 200 -10.52 -27.77 -11.03
N GLN A 201 -10.76 -28.90 -10.37
CA GLN A 201 -11.17 -28.91 -8.98
C GLN A 201 -10.06 -28.37 -8.06
N ARG A 202 -8.81 -28.81 -8.26
CA ARG A 202 -7.65 -28.30 -7.53
C ARG A 202 -7.51 -26.77 -7.67
N ARG A 203 -7.65 -26.24 -8.88
CA ARG A 203 -7.61 -24.80 -9.15
C ARG A 203 -8.76 -24.04 -8.50
N ARG A 204 -9.96 -24.63 -8.43
CA ARG A 204 -11.09 -24.04 -7.70
C ARG A 204 -10.82 -23.94 -6.21
N ASP A 205 -10.22 -24.98 -5.63
CA ASP A 205 -9.87 -25.02 -4.21
C ASP A 205 -8.76 -24.01 -3.88
N GLU A 206 -7.70 -23.94 -4.70
CA GLU A 206 -6.65 -22.92 -4.60
C GLU A 206 -7.24 -21.49 -4.67
N LEU A 207 -8.15 -21.24 -5.61
CA LEU A 207 -8.81 -19.94 -5.76
C LEU A 207 -9.69 -19.61 -4.54
N ALA A 208 -10.41 -20.59 -4.00
CA ALA A 208 -11.24 -20.40 -2.81
C ALA A 208 -10.40 -20.08 -1.57
N GLU A 209 -9.26 -20.75 -1.40
CA GLU A 209 -8.32 -20.48 -0.32
C GLU A 209 -7.68 -19.09 -0.46
N ALA A 210 -7.20 -18.73 -1.67
CA ALA A 210 -6.65 -17.40 -1.94
C ALA A 210 -7.67 -16.29 -1.65
N LYS A 211 -8.94 -16.47 -2.05
CA LYS A 211 -10.02 -15.52 -1.74
C LYS A 211 -10.27 -15.40 -0.23
N LYS A 212 -10.26 -16.51 0.51
CA LYS A 212 -10.39 -16.49 1.97
C LYS A 212 -9.23 -15.73 2.60
N ALA A 213 -7.99 -16.06 2.24
CA ALA A 213 -6.78 -15.39 2.73
C ALA A 213 -6.80 -13.87 2.44
N GLN A 214 -7.17 -13.49 1.21
CA GLN A 214 -7.31 -12.09 0.83
C GLN A 214 -8.40 -11.38 1.64
N SER A 215 -9.56 -12.01 1.84
CA SER A 215 -10.64 -11.44 2.66
C SER A 215 -10.19 -11.22 4.11
N PHE A 216 -9.45 -12.15 4.70
CA PHE A 216 -8.86 -11.97 6.02
C PHE A 216 -7.84 -10.84 6.04
N GLN A 217 -6.96 -10.76 5.04
CA GLN A 217 -5.94 -9.71 4.95
C GLN A 217 -6.57 -8.32 4.83
N VAL A 218 -7.62 -8.17 4.00
CA VAL A 218 -8.35 -6.90 3.86
C VAL A 218 -8.97 -6.52 5.20
N LYS A 219 -9.73 -7.43 5.85
CA LYS A 219 -10.34 -7.16 7.16
C LYS A 219 -9.32 -6.79 8.23
N TYR A 220 -8.15 -7.44 8.23
CA TYR A 220 -7.09 -7.14 9.17
C TYR A 220 -6.48 -5.76 8.91
N LYS A 221 -6.15 -5.44 7.64
CA LYS A 221 -5.64 -4.13 7.25
C LYS A 221 -6.64 -3.02 7.54
N ASP A 222 -7.94 -3.22 7.28
CA ASP A 222 -8.96 -2.23 7.59
C ASP A 222 -9.06 -1.97 9.10
N LYS A 223 -8.98 -3.01 9.93
CA LYS A 223 -8.95 -2.86 11.39
C LYS A 223 -7.70 -2.11 11.86
N ASP A 224 -6.54 -2.46 11.32
CA ASP A 224 -5.26 -1.81 11.66
C ASP A 224 -5.26 -0.33 11.25
N LEU A 225 -5.69 -0.03 10.02
CA LEU A 225 -5.85 1.34 9.54
C LEU A 225 -6.84 2.14 10.38
N ASN A 226 -8.00 1.56 10.71
CA ASN A 226 -8.99 2.24 11.56
C ASN A 226 -8.48 2.47 12.98
N ALA A 227 -7.73 1.53 13.55
CA ALA A 227 -7.12 1.68 14.87
C ALA A 227 -6.04 2.78 14.86
N ASN A 228 -5.17 2.79 13.85
CA ASN A 228 -4.16 3.82 13.64
C ASN A 228 -4.79 5.19 13.43
N PHE A 229 -5.79 5.29 12.55
CA PHE A 229 -6.55 6.52 12.33
C PHE A 229 -7.21 7.01 13.62
N GLY A 230 -7.89 6.12 14.35
CA GLY A 230 -8.52 6.46 15.63
C GLY A 230 -7.52 6.92 16.69
N SER A 231 -6.31 6.35 16.72
CA SER A 231 -5.24 6.80 17.62
C SER A 231 -4.68 8.16 17.24
N GLN A 232 -4.38 8.38 15.96
CA GLN A 232 -3.90 9.68 15.47
C GLN A 232 -4.95 10.77 15.67
N TYR A 233 -6.21 10.47 15.37
CA TYR A 233 -7.32 11.39 15.56
C TYR A 233 -7.46 11.83 17.02
N ARG A 234 -7.37 10.88 17.97
CA ARG A 234 -7.35 11.22 19.41
C ARG A 234 -6.17 12.10 19.78
N GLY A 235 -4.97 11.81 19.25
CA GLY A 235 -3.79 12.65 19.46
C GLY A 235 -4.01 14.09 18.97
N TYR A 236 -4.55 14.26 17.76
CA TYR A 236 -4.88 15.59 17.24
C TYR A 236 -5.95 16.30 18.06
N GLN A 237 -6.96 15.60 18.57
CA GLN A 237 -7.96 16.18 19.46
C GLN A 237 -7.35 16.66 20.79
N GLU A 238 -6.42 15.91 21.35
CA GLU A 238 -5.70 16.32 22.56
C GLU A 238 -4.82 17.54 22.31
N GLU A 239 -4.07 17.56 21.20
CA GLU A 239 -3.28 18.72 20.78
C GLU A 239 -4.16 19.95 20.54
N GLU A 240 -5.26 19.82 19.80
CA GLU A 240 -6.22 20.90 19.56
C GLU A 240 -6.75 21.47 20.87
N LYS A 241 -7.10 20.60 21.83
CA LYS A 241 -7.53 21.02 23.17
C LYS A 241 -6.43 21.79 23.90
N GLN A 242 -5.18 21.31 23.86
CA GLN A 242 -4.06 22.02 24.47
C GLN A 242 -3.85 23.41 23.86
N TRP A 243 -3.94 23.53 22.54
CA TRP A 243 -3.85 24.82 21.86
C TRP A 243 -5.00 25.75 22.24
N LEU A 244 -6.24 25.24 22.34
CA LEU A 244 -7.40 26.02 22.79
C LEU A 244 -7.23 26.51 24.23
N ASP A 245 -6.76 25.64 25.14
CA ASP A 245 -6.49 26.00 26.53
C ASP A 245 -5.39 27.07 26.63
N GLN A 246 -4.33 26.96 25.82
CA GLN A 246 -3.27 27.98 25.74
C GLN A 246 -3.78 29.32 25.20
N ILE A 247 -4.61 29.30 24.15
CA ILE A 247 -5.25 30.51 23.61
C ILE A 247 -6.09 31.19 24.70
N GLU A 248 -6.84 30.41 25.46
CA GLU A 248 -7.69 30.94 26.54
C GLU A 248 -6.87 31.53 27.70
N ASP A 249 -5.79 30.87 28.10
CA ASP A 249 -4.86 31.39 29.12
C ASP A 249 -4.19 32.69 28.65
N LEU A 250 -3.71 32.75 27.40
CA LEU A 250 -3.12 33.96 26.82
C LEU A 250 -4.14 35.10 26.71
N LYS A 251 -5.41 34.81 26.38
CA LYS A 251 -6.49 35.81 26.39
C LYS A 251 -6.70 36.37 27.79
N LYS A 252 -6.76 35.52 28.82
CA LYS A 252 -6.89 35.95 30.22
C LYS A 252 -5.72 36.81 30.67
N LYS A 253 -4.48 36.40 30.34
CA LYS A 253 -3.27 37.19 30.63
C LYS A 253 -3.30 38.55 29.95
N LYS A 254 -3.65 38.60 28.67
CA LYS A 254 -3.81 39.87 27.93
C LYS A 254 -4.88 40.76 28.56
N GLU A 255 -6.02 40.22 28.96
CA GLU A 255 -7.07 40.99 29.63
C GLU A 255 -6.60 41.54 30.98
N MET A 256 -5.86 40.74 31.75
CA MET A 256 -5.26 41.18 33.01
C MET A 256 -4.24 42.29 32.79
N GLU A 257 -3.34 42.16 31.81
CA GLU A 257 -2.38 43.20 31.44
C GLU A 257 -3.08 44.49 31.01
N LEU A 258 -4.15 44.41 30.20
CA LEU A 258 -4.95 45.57 29.82
C LEU A 258 -5.55 46.26 31.05
N LYS A 259 -6.10 45.50 32.00
CA LYS A 259 -6.64 46.04 33.26
C LYS A 259 -5.56 46.69 34.12
N VAL A 260 -4.40 46.06 34.26
CA VAL A 260 -3.25 46.60 35.01
C VAL A 260 -2.72 47.86 34.34
N HIS A 261 -2.54 47.85 33.02
CA HIS A 261 -2.11 49.00 32.24
C HIS A 261 -3.09 50.16 32.36
N GLN A 262 -4.40 49.91 32.25
CA GLN A 262 -5.42 50.94 32.46
C GLN A 262 -5.33 51.55 33.87
N ARG A 263 -5.18 50.73 34.92
CA ARG A 263 -5.00 51.20 36.30
C ARG A 263 -3.72 52.02 36.46
N LEU A 264 -2.61 51.55 35.90
CA LEU A 264 -1.33 52.26 35.96
C LEU A 264 -1.40 53.59 35.22
N SER A 265 -1.96 53.61 34.01
CA SER A 265 -2.18 54.83 33.23
C SER A 265 -3.08 55.83 33.97
N ALA A 266 -4.16 55.36 34.61
CA ALA A 266 -5.01 56.22 35.44
C ALA A 266 -4.28 56.77 36.68
N PHE A 267 -3.45 55.95 37.32
CA PHE A 267 -2.60 56.39 38.44
C PHE A 267 -1.57 57.43 38.00
N MET A 268 -0.88 57.19 36.88
CA MET A 268 0.09 58.12 36.30
C MET A 268 -0.59 59.43 35.90
N GLU A 269 -1.78 59.38 35.31
CA GLU A 269 -2.54 60.58 34.96
C GLU A 269 -2.97 61.35 36.20
N LYS A 270 -3.44 60.67 37.25
CA LYS A 270 -3.75 61.30 38.54
C LYS A 270 -2.51 61.94 39.16
N GLY A 271 -1.36 61.26 39.11
CA GLY A 271 -0.07 61.80 39.56
C GLY A 271 0.31 63.05 38.76
N ARG A 272 0.20 63.00 37.44
CA ARG A 272 0.45 64.14 36.54
C ARG A 272 -0.45 65.33 36.89
N VAL A 273 -1.75 65.10 37.08
CA VAL A 273 -2.71 66.15 37.46
C VAL A 273 -2.38 66.73 38.84
N ASN A 274 -2.02 65.91 39.82
CA ASN A 274 -1.64 66.39 41.15
C ASN A 274 -0.35 67.21 41.10
N THR A 275 0.70 66.73 40.45
CA THR A 275 1.94 67.49 40.25
C THR A 275 1.67 68.80 39.51
N GLN A 276 0.79 68.80 38.52
CA GLN A 276 0.40 70.01 37.80
C GLN A 276 -0.33 71.01 38.71
N LYS A 277 -1.21 70.52 39.60
CA LYS A 277 -1.85 71.36 40.64
C LYS A 277 -0.82 71.93 41.59
N ASP A 278 0.08 71.10 42.12
CA ASP A 278 1.14 71.55 43.02
C ASP A 278 2.02 72.61 42.33
N ILE A 279 2.38 72.41 41.06
CA ILE A 279 3.12 73.41 40.26
C ILE A 279 2.35 74.73 40.20
N GLU A 280 1.05 74.69 39.91
CA GLU A 280 0.23 75.90 39.82
C GLU A 280 0.05 76.58 41.19
N GLU A 281 -0.16 75.81 42.26
CA GLU A 281 -0.22 76.32 43.64
C GLU A 281 1.10 76.98 44.06
N TRP A 282 2.24 76.34 43.79
CA TRP A 282 3.56 76.91 44.06
C TRP A 282 3.84 78.14 43.21
N LYS A 283 3.38 78.16 41.96
CA LYS A 283 3.46 79.34 41.09
C LYS A 283 2.63 80.49 41.63
N GLN A 284 1.38 80.25 42.04
CA GLN A 284 0.52 81.25 42.67
C GLN A 284 1.11 81.76 43.99
N LYS A 285 1.63 80.85 44.83
CA LYS A 285 2.31 81.22 46.08
C LYS A 285 3.54 82.08 45.81
N LYS A 286 4.37 81.69 44.85
CA LYS A 286 5.53 82.49 44.43
C LYS A 286 5.10 83.88 43.93
N GLU A 287 4.04 83.98 43.12
CA GLU A 287 3.51 85.27 42.68
C GLU A 287 3.01 86.13 43.85
N SER A 288 2.35 85.53 44.83
CA SER A 288 1.92 86.22 46.06
C SER A 288 3.11 86.68 46.89
N ASP A 289 4.08 85.81 47.15
CA ASP A 289 5.29 86.12 47.92
C ASP A 289 6.12 87.22 47.22
N VAL A 290 6.19 87.20 45.89
CA VAL A 290 6.82 88.27 45.10
C VAL A 290 6.06 89.58 45.26
N LYS A 291 4.72 89.58 45.21
CA LYS A 291 3.92 90.79 45.46
C LYS A 291 4.15 91.34 46.87
N ASP A 292 4.16 90.49 47.89
CA ASP A 292 4.40 90.87 49.28
C ASP A 292 5.82 91.42 49.48
N LEU A 293 6.84 90.80 48.87
CA LEU A 293 8.21 91.29 48.89
C LEU A 293 8.33 92.64 48.17
N VAL A 294 7.67 92.83 47.02
CA VAL A 294 7.64 94.12 46.31
C VAL A 294 6.96 95.20 47.17
N LEU A 295 5.85 94.89 47.85
CA LEU A 295 5.21 95.78 48.81
C LEU A 295 6.18 96.16 49.94
N ARG A 296 6.94 95.20 50.47
CA ARG A 296 7.90 95.43 51.55
C ARG A 296 9.10 96.25 51.09
N ILE A 297 9.59 96.02 49.87
CA ILE A 297 10.62 96.86 49.23
C ILE A 297 10.10 98.29 49.06
N ASN A 298 8.86 98.48 48.61
CA ASN A 298 8.25 99.81 48.50
C ASN A 298 8.10 100.51 49.85
N GLN A 299 7.73 99.77 50.91
CA GLN A 299 7.71 100.30 52.28
C GLN A 299 9.10 100.70 52.80
N ILE A 300 10.13 99.90 52.51
CA ILE A 300 11.51 100.24 52.87
C ILE A 300 12.00 101.43 52.05
N SER A 301 11.65 101.50 50.77
CA SER A 301 12.00 102.62 49.88
C SER A 301 11.35 103.92 50.32
N THR A 302 10.06 103.91 50.68
CA THR A 302 9.37 105.09 51.24
C THR A 302 9.94 105.50 52.61
N LYS A 303 10.30 104.55 53.47
CA LYS A 303 11.03 104.84 54.73
C LYS A 303 12.41 105.45 54.45
N LYS A 304 13.15 104.92 53.48
CA LYS A 304 14.46 105.44 53.05
C LYS A 304 14.32 106.86 52.48
N GLU A 305 13.32 107.13 51.66
CA GLU A 305 13.04 108.44 51.08
C GLU A 305 12.66 109.46 52.16
N ASN A 306 11.83 109.06 53.13
CA ASN A 306 11.51 109.91 54.27
C ASN A 306 12.72 110.18 55.18
N ALA A 307 13.59 109.19 55.37
CA ALA A 307 14.86 109.37 56.08
C ALA A 307 15.80 110.29 55.30
N LYS A 308 15.86 110.17 53.97
CA LYS A 308 16.65 111.04 53.09
C LYS A 308 16.18 112.49 53.16
N LYS A 309 14.86 112.74 53.10
CA LYS A 309 14.29 114.09 53.29
C LYS A 309 14.60 114.70 54.66
N LYS A 310 14.57 113.89 55.72
CA LYS A 310 15.00 114.34 57.07
C LYS A 310 16.48 114.68 57.12
N LEU A 311 17.31 113.91 56.42
CA LEU A 311 18.75 114.14 56.34
C LEU A 311 19.04 115.40 55.54
N GLU A 312 18.39 115.59 54.39
CA GLU A 312 18.48 116.79 53.55
C GLU A 312 18.13 118.06 54.35
N ALA A 313 17.02 118.06 55.11
CA ALA A 313 16.62 119.17 55.96
C ALA A 313 17.66 119.50 57.06
N LEU A 314 18.25 118.47 57.69
CA LEU A 314 19.33 118.65 58.67
C LEU A 314 20.63 119.16 58.03
N THR A 315 20.96 118.75 56.79
CA THR A 315 22.10 119.29 56.05
C THR A 315 21.90 120.75 55.64
N GLU A 316 20.69 121.14 55.22
CA GLU A 316 20.37 122.55 54.94
C GLU A 316 20.49 123.43 56.20
N GLU A 317 20.06 122.92 57.35
CA GLU A 317 20.22 123.60 58.65
C GLU A 317 21.72 123.78 58.99
N ILE A 318 22.53 122.73 58.84
CA ILE A 318 24.00 122.78 59.06
C ILE A 318 24.71 123.71 58.05
N GLU A 319 24.29 123.73 56.79
CA GLU A 319 24.88 124.62 55.77
C GLU A 319 24.52 126.10 56.01
N SER A 320 23.31 126.37 56.51
CA SER A 320 22.89 127.72 56.92
C SER A 320 23.69 128.21 58.14
N GLU A 321 24.00 127.32 59.08
CA GLU A 321 24.82 127.60 60.27
C GLU A 321 26.30 127.86 59.88
N LYS A 322 26.85 127.07 58.95
CA LYS A 322 28.22 127.24 58.44
C LYS A 322 28.39 128.56 57.67
N LYS A 323 27.41 128.97 56.85
CA LYS A 323 27.45 130.28 56.16
C LYS A 323 27.45 131.45 57.15
N ARG A 324 26.71 131.32 58.28
CA ARG A 324 26.72 132.31 59.36
C ARG A 324 28.05 132.41 60.11
N LEU A 325 28.82 131.32 60.18
CA LEU A 325 30.15 131.29 60.79
C LEU A 325 31.22 131.85 59.85
N THR A 326 31.17 131.54 58.56
CA THR A 326 32.15 132.04 57.58
C THR A 326 32.04 133.54 57.32
N GLU A 327 30.83 134.12 57.44
CA GLU A 327 30.66 135.58 57.34
C GLU A 327 31.27 136.33 58.55
N LYS A 328 31.22 135.72 59.75
CA LYS A 328 31.82 136.27 60.98
C LYS A 328 33.35 136.14 61.00
N GLU A 329 33.91 135.06 60.46
CA GLU A 329 35.38 134.90 60.34
C GLU A 329 35.98 135.84 59.29
N ARG A 330 35.22 136.26 58.26
CA ARG A 330 35.70 137.21 57.24
C ARG A 330 35.82 138.64 57.78
N GLU A 331 34.90 139.07 58.65
CA GLU A 331 34.94 140.39 59.32
C GLU A 331 35.99 140.50 60.44
N GLU A 332 36.45 139.37 60.98
CA GLU A 332 37.46 139.32 62.05
C GLU A 332 38.89 139.31 61.48
N LYS A 333 39.08 138.69 60.30
CA LYS A 333 40.38 138.65 59.59
C LYS A 333 40.79 139.99 58.97
N GLU A 334 39.84 140.78 58.47
CA GLU A 334 40.12 142.15 57.96
C GLU A 334 40.50 143.14 59.07
N ARG A 335 40.10 142.89 60.33
CA ARG A 335 40.50 143.68 61.50
C ARG A 335 41.89 143.32 62.03
N GLU A 336 42.36 142.08 61.82
CA GLU A 336 43.69 141.64 62.22
C GLU A 336 44.81 142.11 61.27
N ASP A 337 44.55 142.23 59.97
CA ASP A 337 45.57 142.67 59.00
C ASP A 337 45.91 144.17 59.12
N MET A 338 44.92 145.03 59.44
CA MET A 338 45.14 146.47 59.72
C MET A 338 45.97 146.73 61.00
N LEU A 339 45.96 145.79 61.97
CA LEU A 339 46.67 145.89 63.26
C LEU A 339 48.07 145.26 63.24
N ARG A 340 48.44 144.60 62.13
CA ARG A 340 49.77 144.00 61.91
C ARG A 340 50.68 144.97 61.14
N GLU A 341 50.12 145.77 60.22
CA GLU A 341 50.85 146.78 59.45
C GLU A 341 51.31 147.99 60.31
N GLU A 342 50.54 148.37 61.34
CA GLU A 342 50.89 149.46 62.27
C GLU A 342 51.99 149.08 63.29
N ARG A 343 52.20 147.77 63.53
CA ARG A 343 53.26 147.24 64.41
C ARG A 343 54.62 147.15 63.70
N GLU A 344 54.64 146.89 62.40
CA GLU A 344 55.88 146.77 61.63
C GLU A 344 56.54 148.14 61.32
N ASP A 345 55.77 149.23 61.25
CA ASP A 345 56.29 150.58 61.04
C ASP A 345 56.89 151.22 62.32
N ASN A 346 56.43 150.77 63.50
CA ASN A 346 56.97 151.21 64.80
C ASN A 346 58.25 150.46 65.22
N GLU A 347 58.42 149.19 64.82
CA GLU A 347 59.67 148.44 65.08
C GLU A 347 60.87 148.92 64.23
N ARG A 348 60.63 149.47 63.03
CA ARG A 348 61.68 150.08 62.19
C ARG A 348 62.23 151.38 62.79
N LYS A 349 61.39 152.17 63.48
CA LYS A 349 61.80 153.42 64.17
C LYS A 349 62.57 153.16 65.47
N TYR A 350 62.31 152.04 66.15
CA TYR A 350 63.01 151.65 67.39
C TYR A 350 64.40 151.03 67.14
N LYS A 351 64.59 150.26 66.05
CA LYS A 351 65.89 149.65 65.67
C LYS A 351 66.92 150.66 65.14
N ALA A 352 66.49 151.79 64.56
CA ALA A 352 67.38 152.87 64.12
C ALA A 352 68.00 153.68 65.28
N CYS A 353 67.30 153.81 66.41
CA CYS A 353 67.81 154.51 67.60
C CYS A 353 68.75 153.68 68.49
N GLN A 354 68.73 152.34 68.40
CA GLN A 354 69.62 151.47 69.19
C GLN A 354 71.05 151.32 68.63
N VAL A 355 71.24 151.52 67.32
CA VAL A 355 72.57 151.42 66.67
C VAL A 355 73.39 152.71 66.89
N LEU A 356 72.75 153.87 66.85
CA LEU A 356 73.38 155.17 67.17
C LEU A 356 73.74 155.33 68.67
N ALA A 357 73.08 154.60 69.57
CA ALA A 357 73.39 154.59 71.00
C ALA A 357 74.54 153.64 71.39
N ARG A 358 74.84 152.62 70.57
CA ARG A 358 75.90 151.62 70.85
C ARG A 358 77.32 152.11 70.48
N GLU A 359 77.46 152.96 69.46
CA GLU A 359 78.74 153.58 69.09
C GLU A 359 79.14 154.68 70.10
N PHE A 360 78.18 155.46 70.61
CA PHE A 360 78.43 156.52 71.59
C PHE A 360 78.86 155.99 72.98
N LEU A 361 78.50 154.75 73.32
CA LEU A 361 78.91 154.08 74.57
C LEU A 361 80.34 153.52 74.53
N LYS A 362 80.90 153.22 73.34
CA LYS A 362 82.33 152.87 73.20
C LYS A 362 83.25 154.09 73.28
N TYR A 363 82.79 155.28 72.88
CA TYR A 363 83.54 156.52 73.07
C TYR A 363 83.54 157.01 74.53
N LYS A 364 82.59 156.54 75.36
CA LYS A 364 82.41 156.98 76.75
C LYS A 364 83.35 156.29 77.75
N GLU A 365 83.96 155.15 77.41
CA GLU A 365 85.02 154.55 78.24
C GLU A 365 86.36 155.30 78.09
N ILE A 366 86.62 155.88 76.92
CA ILE A 366 87.89 156.59 76.64
C ILE A 366 87.93 158.00 77.27
N MET A 367 86.80 158.70 77.37
CA MET A 367 86.76 160.08 77.90
C MET A 367 86.53 160.17 79.42
N SER A 368 86.67 159.05 80.14
CA SER A 368 86.75 158.99 81.61
C SER A 368 88.13 159.36 82.18
N LYS A 369 89.05 159.88 81.34
CA LYS A 369 90.04 160.87 81.77
C LYS A 369 89.56 162.27 81.39
N LEU A 370 89.23 163.04 82.44
CA LEU A 370 89.11 164.50 82.50
C LEU A 370 87.72 165.15 82.28
N ARG A 371 87.07 165.33 83.44
CA ARG A 371 86.60 166.64 83.98
C ARG A 371 85.23 167.18 83.48
N PRO A 372 84.62 168.18 84.17
CA PRO A 372 83.61 167.93 85.21
C PRO A 372 82.33 168.80 85.02
N LYS A 373 81.49 168.78 86.09
CA LYS A 373 80.41 169.75 86.45
C LYS A 373 79.04 169.44 85.84
N LYS A 374 78.10 168.89 86.61
CA LYS A 374 77.25 169.53 87.65
C LYS A 374 76.53 170.80 87.18
N LYS A 375 75.19 170.71 87.34
CA LYS A 375 74.27 171.74 87.87
C LYS A 375 73.87 172.83 86.85
N LYS A 376 72.64 173.37 86.82
CA LYS A 376 71.60 173.53 87.86
C LYS A 376 70.38 174.16 87.18
N GLY A 377 69.17 173.87 87.67
CA GLY A 377 68.04 174.79 87.58
C GLY A 377 66.73 174.12 88.00
N VAL A 378 66.31 174.30 89.26
CA VAL A 378 65.09 175.07 89.65
C VAL A 378 63.84 174.16 89.60
N LYS A 379 62.93 174.06 90.59
CA LYS A 379 62.80 174.41 92.02
C LYS A 379 61.37 173.95 92.39
N LYS A 380 61.14 173.64 93.67
CA LYS A 380 59.94 173.90 94.51
C LYS A 380 58.54 173.87 93.86
N GLY A 381 57.52 173.24 94.45
CA GLY A 381 57.43 172.60 95.76
C GLY A 381 55.97 172.50 96.23
N LYS A 382 55.72 171.52 97.10
CA LYS A 382 54.57 171.24 98.00
C LYS A 382 54.38 169.71 98.00
N LYS A 383 54.47 168.94 99.10
CA LYS A 383 54.12 169.22 100.50
C LYS A 383 52.85 170.06 100.66
N THR A 384 51.70 169.42 100.77
CA THR A 384 51.37 168.72 102.03
C THR A 384 52.09 167.37 102.09
N ALA A 385 52.85 167.03 103.14
CA ALA A 385 53.09 167.70 104.42
C ALA A 385 54.53 167.49 104.88
#